data_AF-A0A2M9NNL4-F1
#
_entry.id   AF-A0A2M9NNL4-F1
#
_cell.length_a   1.000
_cell.length_b   1.000
_cell.length_c   1.000
_cell.angle_alpha   90.00
_cell.angle_beta   90.00
_cell.angle_gamma   90.00
#
_symmetry.space_group_name_H-M   'P 1'
#
loop_
_entity.id
_entity.type
_entity.pdbx_description
1 polymer ?
#
loop_
_entity_poly.entity_id
_entity_poly.type
_entity_poly.pdbx_seq_one_letter_code
_entity_poly.pdbx_strand_id
1 'polypeptide(L)' 'MEKKEELKIRHIISSLEALQYGSVIITVHDGEITQVDTTEKKRFPLGKGRAVKAR' A
#
# COMPACT_ATOMS: atom_id res chain seq x y z
N MET A 1 -25.46 1.76 12.13
CA MET A 1 -24.00 1.96 12.23
C MET A 1 -23.22 1.09 11.24
N GLU A 2 -23.72 -0.12 10.89
CA GLU A 2 -23.12 -1.04 9.90
C GLU A 2 -22.64 -0.42 8.58
N LYS A 3 -23.41 0.49 7.97
CA LYS A 3 -23.04 1.07 6.67
C LYS A 3 -21.68 1.80 6.66
N LYS A 4 -21.24 2.35 7.80
CA LYS A 4 -19.96 3.10 7.85
C LYS A 4 -18.76 2.15 7.95
N GLU A 5 -18.87 1.08 8.72
CA GLU A 5 -17.82 0.05 8.79
C GLU A 5 -17.65 -0.65 7.46
N GLU A 6 -18.77 -0.97 6.80
CA GLU A 6 -18.74 -1.64 5.51
C GLU A 6 -18.03 -0.80 4.44
N LEU A 7 -18.20 0.53 4.48
CA LEU A 7 -17.47 1.46 3.61
C LEU A 7 -15.97 1.49 3.94
N LYS A 8 -15.58 1.47 5.21
CA LYS A 8 -14.16 1.42 5.62
C LYS A 8 -13.49 0.13 5.15
N ILE A 9 -14.18 -1.01 5.30
CA ILE A 9 -13.69 -2.32 4.86
C ILE A 9 -13.52 -2.35 3.33
N ARG A 10 -14.53 -1.89 2.59
CA ARG A 10 -14.44 -1.81 1.11
C ARG A 10 -13.30 -0.92 0.65
N HIS A 11 -13.07 0.20 1.36
CA HIS A 11 -11.94 1.07 1.07
C HIS A 11 -10.60 0.36 1.27
N ILE A 12 -10.41 -0.35 2.39
CA ILE A 12 -9.21 -1.13 2.67
C ILE A 12 -8.96 -2.18 1.58
N ILE A 13 -10.00 -2.92 1.18
CA ILE A 13 -9.90 -3.94 0.13
C ILE A 13 -9.46 -3.29 -1.19
N SER A 14 -10.11 -2.20 -1.59
CA SER A 14 -9.76 -1.48 -2.83
C SER A 14 -8.33 -0.93 -2.79
N SER A 15 -7.85 -0.43 -1.65
CA SER A 15 -6.46 0.01 -1.48
C SER A 15 -5.48 -1.14 -1.65
N LEU A 16 -5.78 -2.33 -1.13
CA LEU A 16 -4.94 -3.52 -1.29
C LEU A 16 -4.91 -4.03 -2.74
N GLU A 17 -6.04 -4.00 -3.44
CA GLU A 17 -6.14 -4.40 -4.85
C GLU A 17 -5.35 -3.48 -5.78
N ALA A 18 -5.34 -2.18 -5.50
CA ALA A 18 -4.60 -1.20 -6.29
C ALA A 18 -3.08 -1.20 -5.99
N LEU A 19 -2.69 -1.66 -4.80
CA LEU A 19 -1.32 -1.55 -4.30
C LEU A 19 -0.38 -2.53 -5.04
N GLN A 20 0.45 -2.00 -5.93
CA GLN A 20 1.44 -2.83 -6.65
C GLN A 20 2.64 -3.23 -5.77
N TYR A 21 3.13 -2.31 -4.94
CA TYR A 21 4.22 -2.57 -4.00
C TYR A 21 4.20 -1.55 -2.88
N GLY A 22 4.16 -2.00 -1.63
CA GLY A 22 4.08 -1.09 -0.49
C GLY A 22 3.46 -1.74 0.75
N SER A 23 2.77 -0.95 1.55
CA SER A 23 2.09 -1.40 2.77
C SER A 23 0.84 -0.57 3.04
N VAL A 24 -0.21 -1.24 3.52
CA VAL A 24 -1.38 -0.59 4.15
C VAL A 24 -1.25 -0.78 5.66
N ILE A 25 -1.38 0.31 6.42
CA ILE A 25 -1.34 0.33 7.89
C ILE A 25 -2.73 0.74 8.37
N ILE A 26 -3.34 -0.07 9.22
CA ILE A 26 -4.67 0.18 9.76
C ILE A 26 -4.52 0.36 11.28
N THR A 27 -4.99 1.50 11.78
CA THR A 27 -5.01 1.78 13.21
C THR A 27 -6.42 1.56 13.74
N VAL A 28 -6.53 0.75 14.78
CA VAL A 28 -7.79 0.42 15.45
C VAL A 28 -7.68 0.87 16.90
N HIS A 29 -8.68 1.63 17.35
CA HIS A 29 -8.84 2.02 18.75
C HIS A 29 -10.27 1.70 19.17
N ASP A 30 -10.42 1.11 20.37
CA ASP A 30 -11.72 0.75 20.94
C ASP A 30 -12.63 -0.08 20.03
N GLY A 31 -12.01 -0.96 19.22
CA GLY A 31 -12.72 -1.83 18.27
C GLY A 31 -13.13 -1.14 16.96
N GLU A 32 -12.89 0.17 16.82
CA GLU A 32 -13.18 0.91 15.61
C GLU A 32 -11.92 1.27 14.83
N ILE A 33 -11.99 1.14 13.51
CA ILE A 33 -10.94 1.62 12.61
C ILE A 33 -10.95 3.15 12.63
N THR A 34 -9.87 3.75 13.12
CA THR A 34 -9.71 5.21 13.19
C THR A 34 -8.89 5.76 12.02
N GLN A 35 -7.93 4.99 11.50
CA GLN A 35 -7.02 5.43 10.44
C GLN A 35 -6.69 4.29 9.48
N VAL A 36 -6.49 4.65 8.21
CA VAL A 36 -6.00 3.76 7.15
C VAL A 36 -4.97 4.53 6.34
N ASP A 37 -3.71 4.13 6.43
CA ASP A 37 -2.59 4.72 5.71
C ASP A 37 -2.10 3.76 4.63
N THR A 38 -2.17 4.16 3.36
CA THR A 38 -1.64 3.39 2.24
C THR A 38 -0.34 4.03 1.75
N THR A 39 0.76 3.29 1.84
CA THR A 39 2.07 3.72 1.36
C THR A 39 2.49 2.89 0.17
N GLU A 40 2.56 3.49 -1.01
CA GLU A 40 3.17 2.87 -2.18
C GLU A 40 4.67 3.15 -2.22
N LYS A 41 5.46 2.13 -2.57
CA LYS A 41 6.90 2.25 -2.79
C LYS A 41 7.18 2.01 -4.26
N LYS A 42 7.57 3.06 -4.98
CA LYS A 42 8.07 2.90 -6.35
C LYS A 42 9.57 2.63 -6.31
N ARG A 43 9.98 1.41 -6.63
CA ARG A 43 11.40 1.12 -6.87
C ARG A 43 11.77 1.62 -8.26
N PHE A 44 12.56 2.68 -8.30
CA PHE A 44 13.24 3.04 -9.53
C PHE A 44 14.38 2.04 -9.74
N PRO A 45 14.43 1.34 -10.88
CA PRO A 45 15.58 0.51 -11.18
C PRO A 45 16.82 1.39 -11.15
N LEU A 46 17.86 0.94 -10.44
CA LEU A 46 19.17 1.59 -10.50
C LEU A 46 19.63 1.52 -11.95
N GLY A 47 19.62 2.67 -12.63
CA GLY A 47 20.00 2.75 -14.02
C GLY A 47 21.44 2.28 -14.21
N LYS A 48 21.57 1.16 -14.93
CA LYS A 48 22.75 0.69 -15.70
C LYS A 48 24.04 0.41 -14.92
N GLY A 49 24.33 -0.88 -14.76
CA GLY A 49 25.67 -1.37 -15.08
C GLY A 49 25.76 -1.60 -16.59
N ARG A 50 26.15 -0.58 -17.35
CA ARG A 50 26.67 -0.79 -18.72
C ARG A 50 27.80 -1.78 -18.54
N ALA A 51 27.58 -3.05 -18.90
CA ALA A 51 28.60 -4.09 -18.79
C ALA A 51 29.85 -3.53 -19.46
N VAL A 52 30.85 -3.23 -18.63
CA VAL A 52 32.17 -2.84 -19.09
C VAL A 52 32.60 -3.99 -19.98
N LYS A 53 32.72 -3.74 -21.29
CA LYS A 53 33.31 -4.70 -22.23
C LYS A 53 34.69 -5.04 -21.68
N ALA A 54 34.80 -6.19 -21.02
CA ALA A 54 36.07 -6.79 -20.73
C ALA A 54 36.55 -7.43 -22.03
N ARG A 55 37.53 -6.74 -22.63
CA ARG A 55 38.57 -7.19 -23.58
C ARG A 55 38.16 -8.19 -24.67
#